data_AF-A0A1B6EHZ9-F1
#
_entry.id   AF-A0A1B6EHZ9-F1
#
_cell.length_a   1.000
_cell.length_b   1.000
_cell.length_c   1.000
_cell.angle_alpha   90.00
_cell.angle_beta   90.00
_cell.angle_gamma   90.00
#
_symmetry.space_group_name_H-M   'P 1'
#
loop_
_entity.id
_entity.type
_entity.pdbx_description
1 polymer ?
#
loop_
_entity_poly.entity_id
_entity_poly.type
_entity_poly.pdbx_seq_one_letter_code
_entity_poly.pdbx_strand_id
1 'polypeptide(L)'
;MAITLIWFKSCLIFLIVTICFGDLFDTVVESDKEAIKIFNEPRGSKDTDMYKAIKTVGDAYELLTKHLRIRNSSVVDVSKRLCERGTPALLTEVFSTDNLRVVFGWVDSDLRYFNYVYNDVHNKWNSFEREFKNASLYM
;
A
#
# COMPACT_ATOMS: atom_id res chain seq x y z
N MET A 1 34.53 24.25 8.05
CA MET A 1 34.21 23.64 6.73
C MET A 1 33.75 22.17 6.81
N ALA A 2 34.04 21.42 7.89
CA ALA A 2 33.53 20.05 8.07
C ALA A 2 32.04 19.99 8.49
N ILE A 3 31.59 20.94 9.31
CA ILE A 3 30.21 20.99 9.84
C ILE A 3 29.19 21.23 8.71
N THR A 4 29.49 22.13 7.78
CA THR A 4 28.63 22.43 6.62
C THR A 4 28.44 21.24 5.69
N LEU A 5 29.46 20.38 5.54
CA LEU A 5 29.39 19.18 4.71
C LEU A 5 28.52 18.07 5.34
N ILE A 6 28.55 17.94 6.66
CA ILE A 6 27.74 16.98 7.42
C ILE A 6 26.26 17.40 7.41
N TRP A 7 25.99 18.69 7.59
CA TRP A 7 24.63 19.25 7.48
C TRP A 7 24.06 19.08 6.07
N PHE A 8 24.86 19.36 5.03
CA PHE A 8 24.43 19.17 3.65
C PHE A 8 24.10 17.70 3.34
N LYS A 9 24.96 16.75 3.75
CA LYS A 9 24.68 15.31 3.58
C LYS A 9 23.43 14.87 4.33
N SER A 10 23.21 15.36 5.55
CA SER A 10 22.03 15.01 6.35
C SER A 10 20.75 15.56 5.71
N CYS A 11 20.75 16.79 5.21
CA CYS A 11 19.63 17.38 4.47
C CYS A 11 19.35 16.63 3.16
N LEU A 12 20.40 16.18 2.45
CA LEU A 12 20.26 15.48 1.18
C LEU A 12 19.71 14.05 1.38
N ILE A 13 20.11 13.37 2.45
CA ILE A 13 19.51 12.10 2.87
C ILE A 13 18.05 12.31 3.26
N PHE A 14 17.74 13.35 4.05
CA PHE A 14 16.37 13.67 4.43
C PHE A 14 15.48 13.97 3.21
N LEU A 15 16.00 14.71 2.22
CA LEU A 15 15.30 14.99 0.96
C LEU A 15 15.06 13.73 0.12
N ILE A 16 16.08 12.87 -0.06
CA ILE A 16 15.93 11.61 -0.82
C ILE A 16 14.90 10.71 -0.15
N VAL A 17 14.97 10.59 1.18
CA VAL A 17 14.03 9.81 1.97
C VAL A 17 12.60 10.38 1.84
N THR A 18 12.44 11.70 1.91
CA THR A 18 11.13 12.36 1.75
C THR A 18 10.57 12.19 0.34
N ILE A 19 11.42 12.21 -0.70
CA ILE A 19 11.01 11.98 -2.09
C ILE A 19 10.56 10.52 -2.26
N CYS A 20 11.37 9.54 -1.85
CA CYS A 20 11.02 8.13 -1.99
C CYS A 20 9.76 7.72 -1.19
N PHE A 21 9.49 8.35 -0.04
CA PHE A 21 8.28 8.08 0.74
C PHE A 21 7.08 8.93 0.31
N GLY A 22 7.30 10.10 -0.28
CA GLY A 22 6.26 10.84 -1.02
C GLY A 22 5.76 10.01 -2.20
N ASP A 23 6.69 9.44 -2.97
CA ASP A 23 6.41 8.52 -4.08
C ASP A 23 5.64 7.28 -3.60
N LEU A 24 5.90 6.80 -2.37
CA LEU A 24 5.19 5.64 -1.81
C LEU A 24 3.72 5.94 -1.53
N PHE A 25 3.39 7.12 -0.99
CA PHE A 25 1.98 7.51 -0.79
C PHE A 25 1.22 7.49 -2.12
N ASP A 26 1.77 8.18 -3.13
CA ASP A 26 1.14 8.30 -4.43
C ASP A 26 1.02 6.92 -5.12
N THR A 27 2.05 6.09 -5.01
CA THR A 27 2.05 4.69 -5.51
C THR A 27 0.92 3.88 -4.88
N VAL A 28 0.72 3.96 -3.57
CA VAL A 28 -0.36 3.24 -2.87
C VAL A 28 -1.72 3.75 -3.32
N VAL A 29 -1.89 5.08 -3.41
CA VAL A 29 -3.16 5.68 -3.83
C VAL A 29 -3.50 5.34 -5.28
N GLU A 30 -2.53 5.38 -6.19
CA GLU A 30 -2.71 5.04 -7.60
C GLU A 30 -3.02 3.55 -7.76
N SER A 31 -2.27 2.68 -7.09
CA SER A 31 -2.50 1.22 -7.14
C SER A 31 -3.84 0.81 -6.55
N ASP A 32 -4.27 1.46 -5.46
CA ASP A 32 -5.60 1.23 -4.86
C ASP A 32 -6.71 1.63 -5.83
N LYS A 33 -6.58 2.79 -6.49
CA LYS A 33 -7.52 3.23 -7.54
C LYS A 33 -7.53 2.31 -8.75
N GLU A 34 -6.36 1.82 -9.17
CA GLU A 34 -6.24 0.88 -10.29
C GLU A 34 -6.93 -0.44 -9.97
N ALA A 35 -6.72 -1.00 -8.78
CA ALA A 35 -7.39 -2.22 -8.35
C ALA A 35 -8.92 -2.07 -8.36
N ILE A 36 -9.45 -0.97 -7.81
CA ILE A 36 -10.88 -0.66 -7.80
C ILE A 36 -11.44 -0.53 -9.22
N LYS A 37 -10.73 0.19 -10.09
CA LYS A 37 -11.14 0.36 -11.47
C LYS A 37 -11.29 -1.00 -12.14
N ILE A 38 -10.36 -1.92 -11.90
CA ILE A 38 -10.41 -3.27 -12.47
C ILE A 38 -11.52 -4.11 -11.80
N PHE A 39 -11.76 -3.96 -10.51
CA PHE A 39 -12.84 -4.65 -9.79
C PHE A 39 -14.23 -4.30 -10.36
N ASN A 40 -14.45 -3.03 -10.66
CA ASN A 40 -15.73 -2.52 -11.16
C ASN A 40 -15.86 -2.66 -12.68
N GLU A 41 -14.78 -2.43 -13.42
CA GLU A 41 -14.75 -2.43 -14.89
C GLU A 41 -13.61 -3.30 -15.41
N PRO A 42 -13.68 -4.65 -15.26
CA PRO A 42 -12.57 -5.55 -15.62
C PRO A 42 -12.32 -5.67 -17.13
N ARG A 43 -13.24 -5.18 -17.97
CA ARG A 43 -13.13 -5.31 -19.43
C ARG A 43 -12.01 -4.43 -19.97
N GLY A 44 -11.09 -5.06 -20.70
CA GLY A 44 -9.94 -4.37 -21.29
C GLY A 44 -8.70 -4.30 -20.38
N SER A 45 -8.81 -4.84 -19.16
CA SER A 45 -7.67 -5.03 -18.25
C SER A 45 -7.22 -6.49 -18.25
N LYS A 46 -5.97 -6.74 -17.86
CA LYS A 46 -5.49 -8.10 -17.57
C LYS A 46 -5.62 -8.37 -16.08
N ASP A 47 -5.87 -9.63 -15.73
CA ASP A 47 -5.84 -10.08 -14.33
C ASP A 47 -4.47 -9.85 -13.68
N THR A 48 -3.38 -9.95 -14.46
CA THR A 48 -2.03 -9.61 -14.01
C THR A 48 -1.89 -8.18 -13.51
N ASP A 49 -2.59 -7.23 -14.15
CA ASP A 49 -2.54 -5.81 -13.77
C ASP A 49 -3.26 -5.61 -12.44
N MET A 50 -4.41 -6.28 -12.26
CA MET A 50 -5.15 -6.32 -11.00
C MET A 50 -4.31 -6.91 -9.87
N TYR A 51 -3.70 -8.09 -10.07
CA TYR A 51 -2.85 -8.71 -9.06
C TYR A 51 -1.65 -7.84 -8.71
N LYS A 52 -1.04 -7.17 -9.70
CA LYS A 52 0.06 -6.24 -9.48
C LYS A 52 -0.39 -5.07 -8.62
N ALA A 53 -1.53 -4.45 -8.93
CA ALA A 53 -2.06 -3.32 -8.18
C ALA A 53 -2.36 -3.69 -6.71
N ILE A 54 -3.09 -4.79 -6.48
CA ILE A 54 -3.40 -5.30 -5.13
C ILE A 54 -2.11 -5.59 -4.35
N LYS A 55 -1.16 -6.28 -4.99
CA LYS A 55 0.11 -6.66 -4.35
C LYS A 55 0.94 -5.43 -3.98
N THR A 56 1.05 -4.43 -4.85
CA THR A 56 1.76 -3.18 -4.57
C THR A 56 1.23 -2.50 -3.31
N VAL A 57 -0.11 -2.44 -3.15
CA VAL A 57 -0.73 -1.89 -1.94
C VAL A 57 -0.36 -2.70 -0.70
N GLY A 58 -0.47 -4.03 -0.77
CA GLY A 58 -0.07 -4.91 0.34
C GLY A 58 1.40 -4.76 0.73
N ASP A 59 2.30 -4.83 -0.24
CA ASP A 59 3.75 -4.76 -0.01
C ASP A 59 4.16 -3.41 0.59
N ALA A 60 3.50 -2.32 0.22
CA ALA A 60 3.70 -1.01 0.84
C ALA A 60 3.31 -1.01 2.33
N TYR A 61 2.16 -1.58 2.70
CA TYR A 61 1.77 -1.70 4.12
C TYR A 61 2.72 -2.58 4.91
N GLU A 62 3.20 -3.67 4.31
CA GLU A 62 4.20 -4.52 4.94
C GLU A 62 5.53 -3.78 5.17
N LEU A 63 5.99 -3.01 4.18
CA LEU A 63 7.20 -2.19 4.27
C LEU A 63 7.07 -1.13 5.38
N LEU A 64 5.97 -0.38 5.39
CA LEU A 64 5.70 0.64 6.40
C LEU A 64 5.61 0.02 7.80
N THR A 65 4.94 -1.14 7.93
CA THR A 65 4.88 -1.91 9.18
C THR A 65 6.27 -2.24 9.72
N LYS A 66 7.17 -2.75 8.85
CA LYS A 66 8.56 -3.06 9.24
C LYS A 66 9.29 -1.82 9.76
N HIS A 67 9.14 -0.68 9.08
CA HIS A 67 9.78 0.57 9.47
C HIS A 67 9.18 1.19 10.75
N LEU A 68 7.87 1.10 10.95
CA LEU A 68 7.21 1.56 12.17
C LEU A 68 7.66 0.76 13.40
N ARG A 69 7.83 -0.57 13.27
CA ARG A 69 8.31 -1.44 14.35
C ARG A 69 9.70 -1.08 14.85
N ILE A 70 10.59 -0.68 13.93
CA ILE A 70 11.93 -0.18 14.29
C ILE A 70 11.95 1.31 14.63
N ARG A 71 10.78 1.94 14.76
CA ARG A 71 10.59 3.36 15.11
C ARG A 71 11.31 4.29 14.14
N ASN A 72 11.35 3.95 12.86
CA ASN A 72 11.93 4.82 11.85
C ASN A 72 11.02 6.05 11.66
N SER A 73 11.47 7.22 12.11
CA SER A 73 10.71 8.46 12.02
C SER A 73 10.44 8.89 10.57
N SER A 74 11.21 8.41 9.60
CA SER A 74 11.06 8.80 8.20
C SER A 74 9.76 8.34 7.55
N VAL A 75 9.13 7.28 8.08
CA VAL A 75 7.88 6.76 7.53
C VAL A 75 6.64 7.31 8.21
N VAL A 76 6.80 8.12 9.25
CA VAL A 76 5.68 8.58 10.10
C VAL A 76 4.72 9.45 9.30
N ASP A 77 5.24 10.40 8.52
CA ASP A 77 4.41 11.33 7.76
C ASP A 77 3.58 10.60 6.68
N VAL A 78 4.22 9.75 5.88
CA VAL A 78 3.50 8.92 4.89
C VAL A 78 2.50 7.97 5.56
N SER A 79 2.86 7.36 6.70
CA SER A 79 1.96 6.46 7.43
C SER A 79 0.75 7.20 7.99
N LYS A 80 0.96 8.41 8.50
CA LYS A 80 -0.11 9.29 8.99
C LYS A 80 -1.07 9.65 7.87
N ARG A 81 -0.55 10.13 6.73
CA ARG A 81 -1.38 10.47 5.56
C ARG A 81 -2.20 9.27 5.05
N LEU A 82 -1.60 8.07 5.03
CA LEU A 82 -2.32 6.84 4.66
C LEU A 82 -3.39 6.46 5.68
N CYS A 83 -3.15 6.62 6.98
CA CYS A 83 -4.16 6.36 8.02
C CYS A 83 -5.29 7.41 8.00
N GLU A 84 -4.98 8.69 7.77
CA GLU A 84 -5.98 9.76 7.65
C GLU A 84 -6.91 9.57 6.44
N ARG A 85 -6.42 8.92 5.38
CA ARG A 85 -7.26 8.51 4.24
C ARG A 85 -8.27 7.42 4.62
N GLY A 86 -8.03 6.68 5.69
CA GLY A 86 -8.84 5.56 6.13
C GLY A 86 -8.51 4.25 5.42
N THR A 87 -9.37 3.24 5.64
CA THR A 87 -9.21 1.91 5.04
C THR A 87 -9.09 2.00 3.51
N PRO A 88 -8.15 1.26 2.89
CA PRO A 88 -7.97 1.23 1.44
C PRO A 88 -9.28 0.91 0.74
N ALA A 89 -9.57 1.63 -0.35
CA ALA A 89 -10.88 1.50 -0.96
C ALA A 89 -11.07 0.12 -1.61
N LEU A 90 -9.98 -0.52 -2.09
CA LEU A 90 -9.99 -1.91 -2.55
C LEU A 90 -10.51 -2.90 -1.48
N LEU A 91 -10.39 -2.57 -0.18
CA LEU A 91 -10.84 -3.38 0.95
C LEU A 91 -12.26 -3.05 1.43
N THR A 92 -12.84 -1.94 0.97
CA THR A 92 -14.16 -1.48 1.42
C THR A 92 -15.22 -1.49 0.31
N GLU A 93 -14.78 -1.46 -0.94
CA GLU A 93 -15.67 -1.32 -2.07
C GLU A 93 -16.31 -2.65 -2.44
N VAL A 94 -17.59 -2.59 -2.82
CA VAL A 94 -18.38 -3.77 -3.18
C VAL A 94 -18.14 -4.08 -4.65
N PHE A 95 -17.57 -5.26 -4.94
CA PHE A 95 -17.38 -5.75 -6.29
C PHE A 95 -17.89 -7.19 -6.45
N SER A 96 -18.16 -7.60 -7.68
CA SER A 96 -18.65 -8.94 -7.99
C SER A 96 -17.50 -9.87 -8.40
N THR A 97 -17.15 -10.81 -7.53
CA THR A 97 -16.14 -11.81 -7.85
C THR A 97 -16.58 -12.74 -9.00
N ASP A 98 -17.87 -12.98 -9.15
CA ASP A 98 -18.42 -13.72 -10.30
C ASP A 98 -18.19 -12.99 -11.62
N ASN A 99 -18.34 -11.66 -11.63
CA ASN A 99 -18.04 -10.85 -12.82
C ASN A 99 -16.55 -10.93 -13.18
N LEU A 100 -15.65 -10.80 -12.19
CA LEU A 100 -14.21 -10.97 -12.40
C LEU A 100 -13.88 -12.36 -12.94
N ARG A 101 -14.50 -13.39 -12.36
CA ARG A 101 -14.33 -14.78 -12.81
C ARG A 101 -14.72 -14.95 -14.27
N VAL A 102 -15.88 -14.43 -14.67
CA VAL A 102 -16.38 -14.55 -16.06
C VAL A 102 -15.48 -13.78 -17.03
N VAL A 103 -15.07 -12.56 -16.69
CA VAL A 103 -14.28 -11.71 -17.60
C VAL A 103 -12.85 -12.22 -17.76
N PHE A 104 -12.21 -12.67 -16.68
CA PHE A 104 -10.85 -13.20 -16.74
C PHE A 104 -10.77 -14.69 -17.06
N GLY A 105 -11.91 -15.38 -17.16
CA GLY A 105 -11.94 -16.82 -17.43
C GLY A 105 -11.35 -17.65 -16.30
N TRP A 106 -11.46 -17.17 -15.05
CA TRP A 106 -10.86 -17.82 -13.89
C TRP A 106 -11.51 -19.17 -13.57
N VAL A 107 -10.66 -20.13 -13.26
CA VAL A 107 -11.06 -21.39 -12.64
C VAL A 107 -11.05 -21.28 -11.11
N ASP A 108 -11.56 -22.30 -10.42
CA ASP A 108 -11.70 -22.25 -8.96
C ASP A 108 -10.36 -22.04 -8.21
N SER A 109 -9.24 -22.49 -8.78
CA SER A 109 -7.91 -22.23 -8.19
C SER A 109 -7.54 -20.75 -8.23
N ASP A 110 -7.86 -20.06 -9.32
CA ASP A 110 -7.57 -18.63 -9.48
C ASP A 110 -8.44 -17.82 -8.53
N LEU A 111 -9.70 -18.21 -8.38
CA LEU A 111 -10.61 -17.61 -7.41
C LEU A 111 -10.10 -17.75 -5.97
N ARG A 112 -9.59 -18.95 -5.61
CA ARG A 112 -8.96 -19.16 -4.29
C ARG A 112 -7.72 -18.31 -4.12
N TYR A 113 -6.89 -18.21 -5.15
CA TYR A 113 -5.68 -17.40 -5.13
C TYR A 113 -6.01 -15.90 -5.00
N PHE A 114 -7.00 -15.41 -5.74
CA PHE A 114 -7.53 -14.06 -5.59
C PHE A 114 -7.95 -13.78 -4.15
N ASN A 115 -8.79 -14.63 -3.57
CA ASN A 115 -9.24 -14.48 -2.20
C ASN A 115 -8.09 -14.54 -1.19
N TYR A 116 -7.07 -15.36 -1.44
CA TYR A 116 -5.86 -15.40 -0.61
C TYR A 116 -5.11 -14.06 -0.66
N VAL A 117 -4.83 -13.53 -1.86
CA VAL A 117 -4.11 -12.27 -2.04
C VAL A 117 -4.91 -11.10 -1.44
N TYR A 118 -6.22 -11.07 -1.67
CA TYR A 118 -7.10 -10.05 -1.11
C TYR A 118 -7.08 -10.04 0.42
N ASN A 119 -7.22 -11.22 1.04
CA ASN A 119 -7.15 -11.36 2.49
C ASN A 119 -5.76 -11.04 3.06
N ASP A 120 -4.68 -11.34 2.33
CA ASP A 120 -3.33 -10.95 2.70
C ASP A 120 -3.19 -9.43 2.81
N VAL A 121 -3.71 -8.68 1.83
CA VAL A 121 -3.72 -7.20 1.88
C VAL A 121 -4.54 -6.68 3.06
N HIS A 122 -5.70 -7.28 3.34
CA HIS A 122 -6.51 -6.93 4.51
C HIS A 122 -5.73 -7.12 5.82
N ASN A 123 -5.02 -8.25 5.97
CA ASN A 123 -4.19 -8.52 7.15
C ASN A 123 -3.00 -7.56 7.27
N LYS A 124 -2.38 -7.20 6.14
CA LYS A 124 -1.28 -6.24 6.07
C LYS A 124 -1.75 -4.84 6.46
N TRP A 125 -2.92 -4.40 5.98
CA TRP A 125 -3.55 -3.15 6.40
C TRP A 125 -3.78 -3.11 7.92
N ASN A 126 -4.42 -4.14 8.49
CA ASN A 126 -4.70 -4.19 9.92
C ASN A 126 -3.41 -4.18 10.77
N SER A 127 -2.37 -4.86 10.28
CA SER A 127 -1.06 -4.84 10.94
C SER A 127 -0.42 -3.46 10.89
N PHE A 128 -0.43 -2.81 9.73
CA PHE A 128 0.07 -1.46 9.53
C PHE A 128 -0.65 -0.45 10.44
N GLU A 129 -1.98 -0.45 10.43
CA GLU A 129 -2.80 0.49 11.20
C GLU A 129 -2.54 0.35 12.71
N ARG A 130 -2.46 -0.89 13.21
CA ARG A 130 -2.12 -1.18 14.60
C ARG A 130 -0.75 -0.64 14.99
N GLU A 131 0.26 -0.88 14.15
CA GLU A 131 1.63 -0.45 14.44
C GLU A 131 1.79 1.06 14.34
N PHE A 132 1.07 1.72 13.43
CA PHE A 132 1.01 3.18 13.37
C PHE A 132 0.37 3.76 14.63
N LYS A 133 -0.79 3.22 15.05
CA LYS A 133 -1.45 3.62 16.32
C LYS A 133 -0.49 3.46 17.50
N ASN A 134 0.20 2.33 17.60
CA ASN A 134 1.20 2.10 18.63
C ASN A 134 2.32 3.16 18.57
N ALA A 135 2.93 3.37 17.41
CA ALA A 135 4.02 4.34 17.25
C ALA A 135 3.57 5.77 17.60
N SER A 136 2.35 6.16 17.21
CA SER A 136 1.78 7.49 17.47
C SER A 136 1.48 7.75 18.95
N LEU A 137 1.20 6.72 19.75
CA LEU A 137 1.00 6.85 21.20
C LEU A 137 2.32 7.13 21.95
N TYR A 138 3.46 6.85 21.33
CA TYR A 138 4.80 7.05 21.89
C TYR A 138 5.55 8.23 21.25
N MET A 139 4.88 9.04 20.43
CA MET A 139 5.39 10.28 19.80
C MET A 139 4.74 11.50 20.44
#